data_AF-A0A2Z5UDD4-F1
#
_entry.id   AF-A0A2Z5UDD4-F1
#
_cell.length_a   1.000
_cell.length_b   1.000
_cell.length_c   1.000
_cell.angle_alpha   90.00
_cell.angle_beta   90.00
_cell.angle_gamma   90.00
#
_symmetry.space_group_name_H-M   'P 1'
#
loop_
_entity.id
_entity.type
_entity.pdbx_description
1 polymer ?
#
loop_
_entity_poly.entity_id
_entity_poly.type
_entity_poly.pdbx_seq_one_letter_code
_entity_poly.pdbx_strand_id
1 'polypeptide(L)'
;MLWKAAGAVMIAFILSMFSLQIRPTTSEYAEYGNVGSPAENWRPRLVAGWPAPFVADVPSISVPRQIGPEDEFRFGAFLGTFSFWLLVTLFFGSLVRLFNRH
;
A
#
# COMPACT_ATOMS: atom_id res chain seq x y z
N MET A 1 8.07 3.87 28.29
CA MET A 1 6.82 3.93 27.50
C MET A 1 7.10 4.28 26.04
N LEU A 2 7.95 5.30 25.77
CA LEU A 2 8.35 5.75 24.43
C LEU A 2 8.90 4.64 23.49
N TRP A 3 9.81 3.81 23.97
CA TRP A 3 10.44 2.74 23.18
C TRP A 3 9.46 1.70 22.63
N LYS A 4 8.37 1.42 23.36
CA LYS A 4 7.34 0.47 22.93
C LYS A 4 6.47 1.06 21.82
N ALA A 5 6.15 2.35 21.93
CA ALA A 5 5.44 3.08 20.88
C ALA A 5 6.31 3.20 19.62
N ALA A 6 7.59 3.51 19.77
CA ALA A 6 8.54 3.55 18.67
C ALA A 6 8.68 2.18 17.97
N GLY A 7 8.73 1.08 18.74
CA GLY A 7 8.74 -0.28 18.19
C GLY A 7 7.48 -0.60 17.37
N ALA A 8 6.29 -0.24 17.87
CA ALA A 8 5.04 -0.46 17.13
C ALA A 8 4.98 0.36 15.83
N VAL A 9 5.45 1.61 15.88
CA VAL A 9 5.57 2.48 14.70
C VAL A 9 6.52 1.88 13.65
N MET A 10 7.69 1.40 14.07
CA MET A 10 8.65 0.77 13.17
C MET A 10 8.10 -0.51 12.54
N ILE A 11 7.45 -1.38 13.32
CA ILE A 11 6.82 -2.61 12.81
C ILE A 11 5.72 -2.26 11.80
N ALA A 12 4.84 -1.30 12.13
CA ALA A 12 3.79 -0.85 11.23
C ALA A 12 4.34 -0.29 9.92
N PHE A 13 5.43 0.47 9.99
CA PHE A 13 6.12 0.99 8.81
C PHE A 13 6.66 -0.14 7.93
N ILE A 14 7.37 -1.11 8.54
CA ILE A 14 7.90 -2.28 7.82
C ILE A 14 6.77 -3.07 7.15
N LEU A 15 5.66 -3.34 7.86
CA LEU A 15 4.51 -4.05 7.30
C LEU A 15 3.86 -3.28 6.16
N SER A 16 3.77 -1.95 6.28
CA SER A 16 3.26 -1.08 5.21
C SER A 16 4.12 -1.18 3.96
N MET A 17 5.45 -1.11 4.10
CA MET A 17 6.38 -1.28 2.98
C MET A 17 6.30 -2.69 2.39
N PHE A 18 6.24 -3.72 3.22
CA PHE A 18 6.13 -5.11 2.77
C PHE A 18 4.82 -5.36 2.00
N SER A 19 3.75 -4.64 2.33
CA SER A 19 2.46 -4.73 1.63
C SER A 19 2.53 -4.29 0.16
N LEU A 20 3.60 -3.63 -0.30
CA LEU A 20 3.83 -3.32 -1.72
C LEU A 20 3.95 -4.58 -2.59
N GLN A 21 4.26 -5.73 -2.00
CA GLN A 21 4.25 -7.01 -2.70
C GLN A 21 2.82 -7.47 -3.07
N ILE A 22 1.81 -6.91 -2.41
CA ILE A 22 0.40 -7.22 -2.64
C ILE A 22 -0.13 -6.26 -3.71
N ARG A 23 -0.61 -6.86 -4.81
CA ARG A 23 -1.21 -6.15 -5.96
C ARG A 23 -2.70 -6.48 -6.03
N PRO A 24 -3.55 -5.77 -5.26
CA PRO A 24 -4.98 -6.06 -5.24
C PRO A 24 -5.61 -5.72 -6.58
N THR A 25 -6.71 -6.41 -6.90
CA THR A 25 -7.56 -6.04 -8.04
C THR A 25 -8.23 -4.70 -7.74
N THR A 26 -8.25 -3.81 -8.72
CA THR A 26 -8.88 -2.50 -8.63
C THR A 26 -9.83 -2.29 -9.80
N SER A 27 -10.88 -1.49 -9.58
CA SER A 27 -11.78 -0.99 -10.63
C SER A 27 -11.22 0.27 -11.29
N GLU A 28 -10.05 0.75 -10.88
CA GLU A 28 -9.36 1.85 -11.52
C GLU A 28 -8.82 1.43 -12.89
N TYR A 29 -8.93 2.32 -13.87
CA TYR A 29 -8.38 2.14 -15.20
C TYR A 29 -7.46 3.32 -15.52
N ALA A 30 -6.45 3.06 -16.35
CA ALA A 30 -5.55 4.06 -16.88
C ALA A 30 -5.39 3.85 -18.39
N GLU A 31 -5.11 4.93 -19.12
CA GLU A 31 -4.89 4.89 -20.55
C GLU A 31 -3.42 4.57 -20.84
N TYR A 32 -3.18 3.41 -21.43
CA TYR A 32 -1.85 2.95 -21.83
C TYR A 32 -1.71 3.03 -23.35
N GLY A 33 -0.98 4.05 -23.83
CA GLY A 33 -0.69 4.27 -25.25
C GLY A 33 -1.39 5.50 -25.83
N ASN A 34 -0.92 5.97 -27.00
CA ASN A 34 -1.38 7.21 -27.64
C ASN A 34 -2.00 6.99 -29.03
N VAL A 35 -2.12 5.73 -29.48
CA VAL A 35 -2.57 5.37 -30.83
C VAL A 35 -3.55 4.21 -30.72
N GLY A 36 -4.75 4.34 -31.29
CA GLY A 36 -5.81 3.33 -31.23
C GLY A 36 -7.12 3.87 -30.65
N SER A 37 -8.13 3.01 -30.58
CA SER A 37 -9.43 3.34 -29.98
C SER A 37 -9.33 3.34 -28.44
N PRO A 38 -10.17 4.11 -27.72
CA PRO A 38 -10.18 4.12 -26.25
C PRO A 38 -10.34 2.73 -25.63
N ALA A 39 -11.07 1.82 -26.29
CA ALA A 39 -11.26 0.45 -25.83
C ALA A 39 -9.97 -0.40 -25.85
N GLU A 40 -9.00 -0.05 -26.70
CA GLU A 40 -7.71 -0.76 -26.81
C GLU A 40 -6.67 -0.25 -25.78
N ASN A 41 -6.79 1.03 -25.42
CA ASN A 41 -5.83 1.76 -24.57
C ASN A 41 -6.27 1.84 -23.10
N TRP A 42 -7.57 1.83 -22.79
CA TRP A 42 -8.06 1.81 -21.41
C TRP A 42 -7.93 0.41 -20.80
N ARG A 43 -7.07 0.26 -19.79
CA ARG A 43 -6.82 -1.02 -19.11
C ARG A 43 -6.80 -0.83 -17.59
N PRO A 44 -7.06 -1.89 -16.81
CA PRO A 44 -6.98 -1.80 -15.35
C PRO A 44 -5.64 -1.25 -14.91
N ARG A 45 -5.68 -0.28 -14.01
CA ARG A 45 -4.49 0.38 -13.47
C ARG A 45 -3.76 -0.58 -12.54
N LEU A 46 -2.45 -0.72 -12.71
CA LEU A 46 -1.65 -1.51 -11.79
C LEU A 46 -1.44 -0.72 -10.49
N VAL A 47 -1.78 -1.32 -9.36
CA VAL A 47 -1.64 -0.72 -8.03
C VAL A 47 -0.96 -1.68 -7.05
N ALA A 48 -0.33 -1.13 -6.03
CA ALA A 48 0.36 -1.88 -4.99
C ALA A 48 0.13 -1.28 -3.60
N GLY A 49 0.18 -2.15 -2.59
CA GLY A 49 -0.10 -1.80 -1.19
C GLY A 49 -1.46 -2.33 -0.73
N TRP A 50 -1.53 -2.75 0.52
CA TRP A 50 -2.74 -3.26 1.14
C TRP A 50 -2.78 -2.86 2.63
N PRO A 51 -3.94 -2.50 3.19
CA PRO A 51 -5.30 -2.60 2.61
C PRO A 51 -5.72 -1.49 1.65
N ALA A 52 -5.09 -0.32 1.71
CA ALA A 52 -5.33 0.77 0.78
C ALA A 52 -4.12 0.90 -0.16
N PRO A 53 -4.28 0.65 -1.48
CA PRO A 53 -3.18 0.76 -2.42
C PRO A 53 -2.64 2.18 -2.47
N PHE A 54 -1.34 2.33 -2.22
CA PHE A 54 -0.69 3.63 -2.07
C PHE A 54 0.44 3.89 -3.08
N VAL A 55 0.71 2.92 -3.95
CA VAL A 55 1.53 3.09 -5.14
C VAL A 55 0.70 2.67 -6.34
N ALA A 56 0.74 3.47 -7.41
CA ALA A 56 -0.04 3.22 -8.60
C ALA A 56 0.73 3.61 -9.86
N ASP A 57 0.78 2.67 -10.80
CA ASP A 57 1.41 2.82 -12.11
C ASP A 57 0.76 3.98 -12.87
N VAL A 58 1.56 4.94 -13.35
CA VAL A 58 1.07 6.06 -14.17
C VAL A 58 1.66 5.92 -15.57
N PRO A 59 0.85 5.62 -16.60
CA PRO A 59 1.33 5.40 -17.96
C PRO A 59 2.17 6.53 -18.56
N SER A 60 1.99 7.77 -18.07
CA SER A 60 2.73 8.95 -18.52
C SER A 60 4.07 9.19 -17.82
N ILE A 61 4.42 8.40 -16.80
CA ILE A 61 5.59 8.60 -15.93
C ILE A 61 6.46 7.34 -15.84
N SER A 62 5.85 6.16 -15.80
CA SER A 62 6.51 4.87 -15.54
C SER A 62 6.69 4.00 -16.77
N VAL A 63 7.55 2.99 -16.64
CA VAL A 63 7.59 1.88 -17.61
C VAL A 63 6.24 1.16 -17.51
N PRO A 64 5.44 1.10 -18.58
CA PRO A 64 4.10 0.54 -18.51
C PRO A 64 4.08 -0.86 -17.91
N ARG A 65 3.22 -1.08 -16.91
CA ARG A 65 2.99 -2.37 -16.24
C ARG A 65 4.08 -2.84 -15.28
N GLN A 66 4.89 -1.92 -14.75
CA GLN A 66 5.82 -2.24 -13.68
C GLN A 66 5.59 -1.30 -12.50
N ILE A 67 5.51 -1.87 -11.29
CA ILE A 67 5.54 -1.03 -10.08
C ILE A 67 6.99 -0.67 -9.79
N GLY A 68 7.28 0.63 -9.75
CA GLY A 68 8.63 1.18 -9.67
C GLY A 68 8.72 2.46 -8.83
N PRO A 69 9.96 2.95 -8.56
CA PRO A 69 10.18 4.20 -7.83
C PRO A 69 9.54 5.44 -8.47
N GLU A 70 9.26 5.37 -9.77
CA GLU A 70 8.71 6.43 -10.59
C GLU A 70 7.16 6.51 -10.56
N ASP A 71 6.51 5.57 -9.88
CA ASP A 71 5.06 5.52 -9.75
C ASP A 71 4.48 6.61 -8.87
N GLU A 72 3.17 6.85 -9.04
CA GLU A 72 2.44 7.79 -8.19
C GLU A 72 2.33 7.25 -6.76
N PHE A 73 2.94 7.98 -5.82
CA PHE A 73 2.77 7.75 -4.40
C PHE A 73 1.55 8.49 -3.85
N ARG A 74 0.55 7.73 -3.41
CA ARG A 74 -0.72 8.26 -2.87
C ARG A 74 -0.64 8.39 -1.36
N PHE A 75 -0.17 9.54 -0.88
CA PHE A 75 0.10 9.76 0.54
C PHE A 75 -1.10 9.48 1.46
N GLY A 76 -2.32 9.85 1.06
CA GLY A 76 -3.52 9.57 1.85
C GLY A 76 -3.78 8.07 2.04
N ALA A 77 -3.64 7.28 0.97
CA ALA A 77 -3.78 5.82 1.04
C ALA A 77 -2.63 5.19 1.85
N PHE A 78 -1.41 5.74 1.76
CA PHE A 78 -0.28 5.30 2.57
C PHE A 78 -0.58 5.49 4.07
N LEU A 79 -1.09 6.67 4.47
CA LEU A 79 -1.48 6.91 5.86
C LEU A 79 -2.56 5.93 6.31
N GLY A 80 -3.56 5.62 5.47
CA GLY A 80 -4.59 4.62 5.79
C GLY A 80 -3.99 3.23 6.04
N THR A 81 -3.13 2.76 5.14
CA THR A 81 -2.43 1.47 5.27
C THR A 81 -1.51 1.44 6.49
N PHE A 82 -0.75 2.52 6.73
CA PHE A 82 0.11 2.64 7.90
C PHE A 82 -0.68 2.63 9.21
N SER A 83 -1.76 3.40 9.30
CA SER A 83 -2.65 3.43 10.45
C SER A 83 -3.27 2.07 10.70
N PHE A 84 -3.69 1.35 9.65
CA PHE A 84 -4.20 -0.01 9.78
C PHE A 84 -3.15 -0.94 10.43
N TRP A 85 -1.93 -1.00 9.88
CA TRP A 85 -0.88 -1.88 10.40
C TRP A 85 -0.43 -1.48 11.82
N LEU A 86 -0.47 -0.19 12.15
CA LEU A 86 -0.21 0.29 13.50
C LEU A 86 -1.27 -0.22 14.48
N LEU A 87 -2.55 -0.11 14.14
CA LEU A 87 -3.63 -0.63 14.98
C LEU A 87 -3.54 -2.13 15.16
N VAL A 88 -3.26 -2.89 14.09
CA VAL A 88 -3.04 -4.34 14.16
C VAL A 88 -1.88 -4.68 15.10
N THR A 89 -0.74 -4.00 14.95
CA THR A 89 0.44 -4.23 15.79
C THR A 89 0.16 -3.93 17.26
N LEU A 90 -0.52 -2.82 17.55
CA LEU A 90 -0.92 -2.45 18.92
C LEU A 90 -1.92 -3.43 19.52
N PHE A 91 -2.88 -3.91 18.72
CA PHE A 91 -3.86 -4.90 19.12
C PHE A 91 -3.18 -6.21 19.53
N PHE A 92 -2.33 -6.80 18.68
CA PHE A 92 -1.58 -8.01 19.03
C PHE A 92 -0.66 -7.79 20.23
N GLY A 93 0.02 -6.65 20.30
CA GLY A 93 0.84 -6.29 21.47
C GLY A 93 0.03 -6.13 22.76
N SER A 94 -1.26 -5.82 22.69
CA SER A 94 -2.16 -5.80 23.84
C SER A 94 -2.62 -7.21 24.23
N LEU A 95 -2.94 -8.07 23.26
CA LEU A 95 -3.32 -9.46 23.49
C LEU A 95 -2.19 -10.24 24.19
N VAL A 96 -0.97 -10.14 23.69
CA VAL A 96 0.19 -10.82 24.31
C VAL A 96 0.36 -10.40 25.77
N ARG A 97 0.15 -9.11 26.07
CA ARG A 97 0.21 -8.60 27.45
C ARG A 97 -0.93 -9.10 28.33
N LEU A 98 -2.10 -9.32 27.76
CA LEU A 98 -3.25 -9.86 28.48
C LEU A 98 -3.00 -11.31 28.89
N PHE A 99 -2.50 -12.14 27.97
CA PHE A 99 -2.22 -13.55 28.26
C PHE A 99 -1.05 -13.74 29.23
N ASN A 100 -0.01 -12.92 29.14
CA ASN A 100 1.15 -13.01 30.04
C ASN A 100 0.88 -12.47 31.47
N ARG A 101 -0.34 -12.00 31.75
CA ARG A 101 -0.76 -11.51 33.08
C ARG A 101 -1.49 -12.57 33.90
N HIS A 102 -1.85 -13.69 33.30
CA HIS A 102 -2.41 -14.87 33.94
C HIS A 102 -1.36 -15.96 34.06
#